data_AF-A0A448YUP4-F1
#
_entry.id   AF-A0A448YUP4-F1
#
_cell.length_a   1.000
_cell.length_b   1.000
_cell.length_c   1.000
_cell.angle_alpha   90.00
_cell.angle_beta   90.00
_cell.angle_gamma   90.00
#
_symmetry.space_group_name_H-M   'P 1'
#
loop_
_entity.id
_entity.type
_entity.pdbx_description
1 polymer ?
#
loop_
_entity_poly.entity_id
_entity_poly.type
_entity_poly.pdbx_seq_one_letter_code
_entity_poly.pdbx_strand_id
1 'polypeptide(L)'
;MTEDKYEYVSYKAPKTIVAETVYHFFRGGLYGAAFGMVTPFYEAGTKGAMQEAKTGIFKPAPVFGSLSSVPSNALIFGSLLAVQRFACKSTEFLRGKQDPWNDIAGCFVAYPYYQTCLTKHAVLHNRVVGGILLASIAFANIP
;
A
#
# COMPACT_ATOMS: atom_id res chain seq x y z
N MET A 1 10.76 16.01 38.02
CA MET A 1 10.89 15.37 36.70
C MET A 1 10.20 14.02 36.79
N THR A 2 8.93 13.97 36.42
CA THR A 2 8.12 12.75 36.44
C THR A 2 7.16 12.81 35.26
N GLU A 3 7.73 12.67 34.07
CA GLU A 3 7.01 12.35 32.86
C GLU A 3 7.82 11.27 32.17
N ASP A 4 7.20 10.10 31.94
CA ASP A 4 7.56 9.09 30.91
C ASP A 4 6.89 7.74 31.24
N LYS A 5 5.55 7.73 31.33
CA LYS A 5 4.75 6.48 31.39
C LYS A 5 4.00 6.17 30.10
N TYR A 6 4.24 6.94 29.04
CA TYR A 6 3.60 6.79 27.73
C TYR A 6 4.59 6.69 26.58
N GLU A 7 5.83 6.25 26.83
CA GLU A 7 6.69 5.83 25.73
C GLU A 7 6.09 4.53 25.17
N TYR A 8 5.27 4.66 24.13
CA TYR A 8 4.81 3.54 23.31
C TYR A 8 6.04 2.94 22.64
N VAL A 9 6.73 2.06 23.36
CA VAL A 9 7.91 1.38 22.83
C VAL A 9 7.46 0.32 21.83
N SER A 10 7.13 0.78 20.63
CA SER A 10 6.63 -0.02 19.52
C SER A 10 7.65 -1.03 19.00
N TYR A 11 8.92 -0.89 19.34
CA TYR A 11 10.02 -1.73 18.86
C TYR A 11 10.36 -2.93 19.75
N LYS A 12 9.62 -3.18 20.84
CA LYS A 12 9.91 -4.31 21.74
C LYS A 12 9.43 -5.68 21.23
N ALA A 13 8.53 -5.72 20.25
CA ALA A 13 7.91 -6.97 19.81
C ALA A 13 7.73 -7.04 18.28
N PRO A 14 8.08 -8.17 17.65
CA PRO A 14 7.80 -8.42 16.23
C PRO A 14 6.30 -8.33 15.89
N LYS A 15 5.43 -8.65 16.85
CA LYS A 15 3.97 -8.55 16.70
C LYS A 15 3.52 -7.11 16.41
N THR A 16 4.22 -6.11 16.97
CA THR A 16 3.90 -4.70 16.75
C THR A 16 4.27 -4.27 15.33
N ILE A 17 5.36 -4.79 14.76
CA ILE A 17 5.74 -4.56 13.36
C ILE A 17 4.60 -5.02 12.44
N VAL A 18 4.09 -6.24 12.67
CA VAL A 18 3.00 -6.82 11.87
C VAL A 18 1.72 -6.02 12.03
N ALA A 19 1.32 -5.70 13.27
CA ALA A 19 0.10 -4.94 13.54
C ALA A 19 0.13 -3.54 12.89
N GLU A 20 1.24 -2.82 13.02
CA GLU A 20 1.44 -1.51 12.40
C GLU A 20 1.44 -1.57 10.87
N THR A 21 2.05 -2.63 10.31
CA THR A 21 2.08 -2.87 8.86
C THR A 21 0.67 -3.11 8.32
N VAL A 22 -0.11 -3.95 8.99
CA VAL A 22 -1.50 -4.25 8.61
C VAL A 22 -2.40 -3.01 8.76
N TYR A 23 -2.24 -2.25 9.84
CA TYR A 23 -2.96 -0.99 10.03
C TYR A 23 -2.67 0.00 8.89
N HIS A 24 -1.40 0.17 8.51
CA HIS A 24 -1.02 1.06 7.41
C HIS A 24 -1.43 0.51 6.04
N PHE A 25 -1.51 -0.82 5.86
CA PHE A 25 -2.09 -1.44 4.68
C PHE A 25 -3.55 -1.01 4.50
N PHE A 26 -4.39 -1.15 5.52
CA PHE A 26 -5.79 -0.75 5.44
C PHE A 26 -5.96 0.75 5.27
N ARG A 27 -5.16 1.56 5.99
CA ARG A 27 -5.16 3.01 5.84
C ARG A 27 -4.78 3.45 4.42
N GLY A 28 -3.73 2.84 3.86
CA GLY A 28 -3.33 3.03 2.47
C GLY A 28 -4.41 2.56 1.49
N GLY A 29 -5.08 1.45 1.79
CA GLY A 29 -6.23 0.97 1.03
C GLY A 29 -7.37 1.97 0.95
N LEU A 30 -7.71 2.63 2.07
CA LEU A 30 -8.71 3.70 2.10
C LEU A 30 -8.30 4.91 1.25
N TYR A 31 -7.04 5.33 1.34
CA TYR A 31 -6.53 6.41 0.50
C TYR A 31 -6.52 6.05 -0.98
N GLY A 32 -6.11 4.83 -1.33
CA GLY A 32 -6.15 4.31 -2.69
C GLY A 32 -7.58 4.17 -3.22
N ALA A 33 -8.53 3.77 -2.38
CA ALA A 33 -9.94 3.71 -2.77
C ALA A 33 -10.52 5.10 -3.03
N ALA A 34 -10.24 6.06 -2.14
CA ALA A 34 -10.63 7.46 -2.32
C ALA A 34 -10.03 8.04 -3.61
N PHE A 35 -8.74 7.79 -3.84
CA PHE A 35 -8.06 8.18 -5.07
C PHE A 35 -8.68 7.52 -6.31
N GLY A 36 -8.97 6.21 -6.26
CA GLY A 36 -9.59 5.47 -7.36
C GLY A 36 -11.00 5.95 -7.74
N MET A 37 -11.74 6.55 -6.80
CA MET A 37 -13.06 7.13 -7.11
C MET A 37 -12.98 8.43 -7.92
N VAL A 38 -11.93 9.22 -7.69
CA VAL A 38 -11.78 10.56 -8.27
C VAL A 38 -10.71 10.63 -9.36
N THR A 39 -9.95 9.55 -9.55
CA THR A 39 -8.86 9.53 -10.51
C THR A 39 -9.38 9.63 -11.94
N PRO A 40 -8.84 10.56 -12.75
CA PRO A 40 -9.17 10.65 -14.16
C PRO A 40 -8.48 9.56 -14.99
N PHE A 41 -7.60 8.75 -14.38
CA PHE A 41 -6.84 7.72 -15.07
C PHE A 41 -7.63 6.41 -15.15
N TYR A 42 -7.61 5.80 -16.33
CA TYR A 42 -8.13 4.44 -16.51
C TYR A 42 -7.23 3.41 -15.82
N GLU A 43 -7.84 2.35 -15.31
CA GLU A 43 -7.09 1.23 -14.75
C GLU A 43 -6.26 0.51 -15.82
N ALA A 44 -5.04 0.10 -15.46
CA ALA A 44 -4.14 -0.65 -16.32
C ALA A 44 -4.82 -1.93 -16.86
N GLY A 45 -4.81 -2.09 -18.19
CA GLY A 45 -5.44 -3.23 -18.88
C GLY A 45 -6.90 -3.02 -19.31
N THR A 46 -7.52 -1.90 -18.95
CA THR A 46 -8.85 -1.54 -19.48
C THR A 46 -8.77 -1.03 -20.92
N LYS A 47 -9.90 -1.06 -21.64
CA LYS A 47 -9.98 -0.55 -23.02
C LYS A 47 -9.56 0.92 -23.13
N GLY A 48 -9.94 1.74 -22.15
CA GLY A 48 -9.54 3.16 -22.07
C GLY A 48 -8.03 3.32 -21.95
N ALA A 49 -7.40 2.62 -20.99
CA ALA A 49 -5.94 2.67 -20.82
C ALA A 49 -5.17 2.16 -22.05
N MET A 50 -5.66 1.10 -22.71
CA MET A 50 -5.05 0.60 -23.95
C MET A 50 -5.20 1.58 -25.12
N GLN A 51 -6.32 2.31 -25.18
CA GLN A 51 -6.57 3.30 -26.23
C GLN A 51 -5.73 4.55 -26.02
N GLU A 52 -5.57 5.01 -24.78
CA GLU A 52 -4.61 6.07 -24.44
C GLU A 52 -3.18 5.66 -24.77
N ALA A 53 -2.76 4.44 -24.40
CA ALA A 53 -1.42 3.93 -24.71
C ALA A 53 -1.15 3.83 -26.23
N LYS A 54 -2.17 3.53 -27.03
CA LYS A 54 -2.06 3.45 -28.51
C LYS A 54 -2.09 4.81 -29.19
N THR A 55 -2.89 5.74 -28.68
CA THR A 55 -3.12 7.03 -29.34
C THR A 55 -2.23 8.15 -28.81
N GLY A 56 -1.63 7.98 -27.62
CA GLY A 56 -0.86 9.02 -26.93
C GLY A 56 -1.72 10.18 -26.43
N ILE A 57 -3.04 10.15 -26.67
CA ILE A 57 -3.97 11.21 -26.30
C ILE A 57 -4.66 10.80 -25.00
N PHE A 58 -4.41 11.57 -23.95
CA PHE A 58 -5.08 11.42 -22.66
C PHE A 58 -6.56 11.82 -22.79
N LYS A 59 -7.47 10.93 -22.38
CA LYS A 59 -8.91 11.18 -22.32
C LYS A 59 -9.37 10.88 -20.90
N PRO A 60 -9.61 11.91 -20.06
CA PRO A 60 -9.93 11.68 -18.66
C PRO A 60 -11.22 10.87 -18.53
N ALA A 61 -11.18 9.85 -17.68
CA ALA A 61 -12.37 9.14 -17.27
C ALA A 61 -13.32 10.10 -16.52
N PRO A 62 -14.65 9.95 -16.67
CA PRO A 62 -15.60 10.72 -15.88
C PRO A 62 -15.41 10.46 -14.39
N VAL A 63 -15.78 11.42 -13.55
CA VAL A 63 -15.81 11.25 -12.09
C VAL A 63 -16.73 10.07 -11.76
N PHE A 64 -16.27 9.10 -10.97
CA PHE A 64 -16.90 7.79 -10.75
C PHE A 64 -17.02 6.87 -11.99
N GLY A 65 -16.55 7.29 -13.16
CA GLY A 65 -16.37 6.42 -14.34
C GLY A 65 -15.26 5.39 -14.18
N SER A 66 -14.37 5.62 -13.21
CA SER A 66 -13.22 4.77 -12.86
C SER A 66 -13.49 3.89 -11.63
N LEU A 67 -14.74 3.57 -11.29
CA LEU A 67 -15.04 2.68 -10.15
C LEU A 67 -14.32 1.32 -10.23
N SER A 68 -14.07 0.82 -11.44
CA SER A 68 -13.26 -0.40 -11.63
C SER A 68 -11.81 -0.24 -11.15
N SER A 69 -11.29 0.99 -11.11
CA SER A 69 -9.94 1.30 -10.63
C SER A 69 -9.83 1.34 -9.11
N VAL A 70 -10.94 1.38 -8.37
CA VAL A 70 -10.96 1.49 -6.90
C VAL A 70 -10.23 0.31 -6.24
N PRO A 71 -10.53 -0.96 -6.55
CA PRO A 71 -9.82 -2.10 -5.94
C PRO A 71 -8.33 -2.09 -6.29
N SER A 72 -8.00 -1.75 -7.54
CA SER A 72 -6.62 -1.70 -8.04
C SER A 72 -5.79 -0.65 -7.30
N ASN A 73 -6.31 0.57 -7.17
CA ASN A 73 -5.65 1.66 -6.44
C ASN A 73 -5.60 1.38 -4.93
N ALA A 74 -6.64 0.80 -4.34
CA ALA A 74 -6.64 0.40 -2.93
C ALA A 74 -5.51 -0.60 -2.63
N LEU A 75 -5.32 -1.62 -3.47
CA LEU A 75 -4.24 -2.59 -3.30
C LEU A 75 -2.85 -1.95 -3.50
N ILE A 76 -2.69 -1.07 -4.50
CA ILE A 76 -1.41 -0.39 -4.76
C ILE A 76 -1.00 0.49 -3.57
N PHE A 77 -1.90 1.37 -3.11
CA PHE A 77 -1.60 2.27 -2.00
C PHE A 77 -1.47 1.53 -0.67
N GLY A 78 -2.33 0.52 -0.45
CA GLY A 78 -2.24 -0.34 0.72
C GLY A 78 -0.88 -1.02 0.81
N SER A 79 -0.44 -1.68 -0.26
CA SER A 79 0.86 -2.35 -0.27
C SER A 79 2.03 -1.39 -0.16
N LEU A 80 1.96 -0.20 -0.78
CA LEU A 80 3.02 0.80 -0.69
C LEU A 80 3.22 1.28 0.75
N LEU A 81 2.13 1.62 1.45
CA LEU A 81 2.18 2.04 2.85
C LEU A 81 2.58 0.88 3.78
N ALA A 82 2.17 -0.35 3.47
CA ALA A 82 2.58 -1.54 4.21
C ALA A 82 4.10 -1.77 4.11
N VAL A 83 4.67 -1.71 2.91
CA VAL A 83 6.12 -1.88 2.68
C VAL A 83 6.91 -0.78 3.37
N GLN A 84 6.47 0.47 3.25
CA GLN A 84 7.10 1.60 3.93
C GLN A 84 7.11 1.38 5.45
N ARG A 85 5.95 1.06 6.04
CA ARG A 85 5.83 0.89 7.49
C ARG A 85 6.58 -0.33 8.00
N PHE A 86 6.54 -1.43 7.27
CA PHE A 86 7.30 -2.64 7.61
C PHE A 86 8.80 -2.35 7.68
N ALA A 87 9.33 -1.60 6.71
CA ALA A 87 10.73 -1.19 6.70
C ALA A 87 11.06 -0.21 7.85
N CYS A 88 10.21 0.80 8.12
CA CYS A 88 10.38 1.70 9.27
C CYS A 88 10.45 0.93 10.58
N LYS A 89 9.49 0.03 10.81
CA LYS A 89 9.39 -0.70 12.07
C LYS A 89 10.44 -1.79 12.22
N SER A 90 10.88 -2.38 11.12
CA SER A 90 12.03 -3.29 11.12
C SER A 90 13.33 -2.56 11.49
N THR A 91 13.56 -1.37 10.93
CA THR A 91 14.74 -0.56 11.29
C THR A 91 14.69 -0.06 12.74
N GLU A 92 13.51 0.35 13.22
CA GLU A 92 13.28 0.69 14.63
C GLU A 92 13.56 -0.49 15.56
N PHE A 93 13.08 -1.69 15.20
CA PHE A 93 13.28 -2.93 15.95
C PHE A 93 14.76 -3.33 16.02
N LEU A 94 15.46 -3.30 14.88
CA LEU A 94 16.88 -3.67 14.80
C LEU A 94 17.79 -2.67 15.54
N ARG A 95 17.43 -1.39 15.56
CA ARG A 95 18.21 -0.33 16.20
C ARG A 95 17.82 -0.10 17.66
N GLY A 96 16.69 -0.65 18.10
CA GLY A 96 16.14 -0.41 19.44
C GLY A 96 15.85 1.07 19.72
N LYS A 97 15.64 1.87 18.67
CA LYS A 97 15.52 3.32 18.74
C LYS A 97 14.47 3.81 17.74
N GLN A 98 13.58 4.68 18.21
CA GLN A 98 12.65 5.41 17.37
C GLN A 98 13.22 6.78 17.00
N ASP A 99 13.51 6.99 15.71
CA ASP A 99 14.02 8.25 15.17
C ASP A 99 13.54 8.48 13.74
N PRO A 100 13.47 9.75 13.26
CA PRO A 100 13.01 10.08 11.91
C PRO A 100 13.79 9.38 10.78
N TRP A 101 15.02 8.92 11.04
CA TRP A 101 15.79 8.15 10.07
C TRP A 101 15.16 6.79 9.73
N ASN A 102 14.37 6.21 10.64
CA ASN A 102 13.62 4.99 10.37
C ASN A 102 12.55 5.24 9.28
N ASP A 103 11.91 6.41 9.30
CA ASP A 103 10.94 6.80 8.28
C ASP A 103 11.60 7.06 6.92
N ILE A 104 12.78 7.67 6.92
CA ILE A 104 13.59 7.86 5.70
C ILE A 104 14.00 6.50 5.11
N ALA A 105 14.45 5.56 5.95
CA ALA A 105 14.78 4.21 5.53
C ALA A 105 13.56 3.48 4.93
N GLY A 106 12.38 3.64 5.54
CA GLY A 106 11.14 3.10 5.01
C GLY A 106 10.80 3.64 3.61
N CYS A 107 10.95 4.95 3.40
CA CYS A 107 10.76 5.56 2.08
C CYS A 107 11.78 5.05 1.05
N PHE A 108 13.04 4.87 1.47
CA PHE A 108 14.10 4.34 0.60
C PHE A 108 13.81 2.91 0.14
N VAL A 109 13.18 2.08 0.98
CA VAL A 109 12.75 0.72 0.61
C VAL A 109 11.46 0.73 -0.21
N ALA A 110 10.54 1.65 0.06
CA ALA A 110 9.29 1.77 -0.68
C ALA A 110 9.49 2.22 -2.14
N TYR A 111 10.51 3.04 -2.42
CA TYR A 111 10.81 3.53 -3.77
C TYR A 111 11.15 2.42 -4.80
N PRO A 112 12.12 1.52 -4.56
CA PRO A 112 12.41 0.43 -5.49
C PRO A 112 11.22 -0.52 -5.62
N TYR A 113 10.48 -0.76 -4.54
CA TYR A 113 9.23 -1.53 -4.59
C TYR A 113 8.19 -0.89 -5.53
N TYR A 114 8.01 0.44 -5.45
CA TYR A 114 7.17 1.18 -6.38
C TYR A 114 7.65 1.03 -7.84
N GLN A 115 8.94 1.23 -8.08
CA GLN A 115 9.55 1.18 -9.43
C GLN A 115 9.58 -0.22 -10.06
N THR A 116 9.57 -1.28 -9.26
CA THR A 116 9.72 -2.65 -9.77
C THR A 116 8.41 -3.42 -9.76
N CYS A 117 7.68 -3.38 -8.64
CA CYS A 117 6.45 -4.15 -8.48
C CYS A 117 5.22 -3.39 -8.98
N LEU A 118 5.13 -2.09 -8.67
CA LEU A 118 3.91 -1.32 -8.92
C LEU A 118 3.86 -0.68 -10.33
N THR A 119 4.96 -0.16 -10.87
CA THR A 119 4.95 0.45 -12.21
C THR A 119 5.03 -0.58 -13.34
N LYS A 120 5.88 -1.61 -13.20
CA LYS A 120 6.11 -2.62 -14.26
C LYS A 120 5.14 -3.80 -14.20
N HIS A 121 4.68 -4.15 -13.01
CA HIS A 121 3.94 -5.39 -12.77
C HIS A 121 2.65 -5.17 -11.97
N ALA A 122 2.02 -4.00 -12.06
CA ALA A 122 0.83 -3.63 -11.30
C ALA A 122 -0.30 -4.68 -11.37
N VAL A 123 -0.56 -5.23 -12.56
CA VAL A 123 -1.61 -6.25 -12.76
C VAL A 123 -1.28 -7.54 -12.03
N LEU A 124 -0.03 -8.02 -12.14
CA LEU A 124 0.43 -9.22 -11.45
C LEU A 124 0.43 -9.00 -9.93
N HIS A 125 0.93 -7.86 -9.49
CA HIS A 125 0.93 -7.44 -8.09
C HIS A 125 -0.48 -7.50 -7.49
N ASN A 126 -1.48 -6.87 -8.14
CA ASN A 126 -2.84 -6.83 -7.63
C ASN A 126 -3.48 -8.22 -7.59
N ARG A 127 -3.17 -9.09 -8.55
CA ARG A 127 -3.60 -10.50 -8.51
C ARG A 127 -2.99 -11.26 -7.33
N VAL A 128 -1.70 -11.09 -7.09
CA VAL A 128 -1.00 -11.76 -5.99
C VAL A 128 -1.48 -11.25 -4.64
N VAL A 129 -1.47 -9.94 -4.40
CA VAL A 129 -1.86 -9.36 -3.12
C VAL A 129 -3.35 -9.52 -2.87
N GLY A 130 -4.19 -9.27 -3.88
CA GLY A 130 -5.63 -9.51 -3.77
C GLY A 130 -5.94 -10.98 -3.53
N GLY A 131 -5.24 -11.90 -4.20
CA GLY A 131 -5.38 -13.34 -4.00
C GLY A 131 -4.99 -13.79 -2.58
N ILE A 132 -3.87 -13.29 -2.05
CA ILE A 132 -3.44 -13.56 -0.67
C ILE A 132 -4.47 -13.03 0.33
N LEU A 133 -5.01 -11.82 0.10
CA LEU A 133 -6.02 -11.23 0.98
C LEU A 133 -7.30 -12.09 1.02
N LEU A 134 -7.81 -12.48 -0.15
CA LEU A 134 -8.99 -13.34 -0.25
C LEU A 134 -8.75 -14.72 0.36
N ALA A 135 -7.59 -15.32 0.13
CA ALA A 135 -7.20 -16.60 0.73
C ALA A 135 -7.12 -16.49 2.26
N SER A 136 -6.60 -15.38 2.79
CA SER A 136 -6.52 -15.15 4.24
C SER A 136 -7.91 -15.00 4.88
N ILE A 137 -8.82 -14.29 4.21
CA ILE A 137 -10.22 -14.18 4.63
C ILE A 137 -10.90 -15.54 4.60
N ALA A 138 -10.75 -16.29 3.50
CA ALA A 138 -11.32 -17.62 3.37
C ALA A 138 -10.81 -18.54 4.48
N PHE A 139 -9.49 -18.60 4.70
CA PHE A 139 -8.88 -19.40 5.77
C PHE A 139 -9.42 -19.03 7.17
N ALA A 140 -9.59 -17.74 7.45
CA ALA A 140 -10.12 -17.28 8.74
C ALA A 140 -11.61 -17.61 8.96
N ASN A 141 -12.35 -17.98 7.91
CA ASN A 141 -13.78 -18.30 7.96
C ASN A 141 -14.09 -19.77 7.66
N ILE A 142 -13.09 -20.63 7.45
CA ILE A 142 -13.29 -22.08 7.40
C ILE A 142 -13.42 -22.58 8.86
N PRO A 143 -14.52 -23.27 9.21
CA PRO A 143 -14.75 -23.79 10.55
C PRO A 143 -13.77 -24.91 10.95
#